data_AF-A0A4Q3UPZ0-F1
#
_entry.id   AF-A0A4Q3UPZ0-F1
#
_cell.length_a   1.000
_cell.length_b   1.000
_cell.length_c   1.000
_cell.angle_alpha   90.00
_cell.angle_beta   90.00
_cell.angle_gamma   90.00
#
_symmetry.space_group_name_H-M   'P 1'
#
loop_
_entity.id
_entity.type
_entity.pdbx_description
1 polymer ?
#
loop_
_entity_poly.entity_id
_entity_poly.type
_entity_poly.pdbx_seq_one_letter_code
_entity_poly.pdbx_strand_id
1 'polypeptide(L)'
;DWDAQPGGAGSSFEAGFTQLVTGAGGAARMNVSVTYTEDASSSRFVEDDGPVDGNADGVPIYAGATDFPDGRNFDTGSAGVLYRTGGPGVSEVTMDFSAPAGSGVTDQVNNVYFRISDIDTSDSPNGFRDTVTVYAYDAAGNLLPVNISVGSSQLERTGNTVTAVPQTGDPNGFNTNPDQLNGSVLYHIPGPVASIVIQYGDAGVVGSTQAILLSDVHFTTIPETAATGDDDTVTGGLGEDSIQSGIGEDLLYGDEGRDTLSGEAGNDTLYGGTENDLLYGGTENDLLYGGADQDTLSGDAGDDTLFGDLGNDQLYGGDGLDTLYGGDGLDTIYGGLGSDLVYGGLGSDSIDAGAGSDLIYGEDGNDNIYFGADNDTVFGGAG
;
A
#
# COMPACT_ATOMS: atom_id res chain seq x y z
N ASP A 1 -10.92 21.89 2.51
CA ASP A 1 -12.16 22.06 3.29
C ASP A 1 -11.80 21.58 4.70
N TRP A 2 -11.91 22.41 5.74
CA TRP A 2 -11.45 22.04 7.09
C TRP A 2 -12.39 20.98 7.69
N ASP A 3 -12.18 19.69 7.40
CA ASP A 3 -12.99 18.64 8.02
C ASP A 3 -12.45 18.30 9.40
N ALA A 4 -13.02 19.00 10.38
CA ALA A 4 -12.59 19.06 11.76
C ALA A 4 -13.67 18.45 12.65
N GLN A 5 -13.51 17.20 13.08
CA GLN A 5 -14.36 16.66 14.15
C GLN A 5 -13.51 16.35 15.39
N PRO A 6 -13.84 16.91 16.57
CA PRO A 6 -13.17 16.56 17.81
C PRO A 6 -13.51 15.11 18.16
N GLY A 7 -12.51 14.25 18.12
CA GLY A 7 -12.57 12.90 18.67
C GLY A 7 -12.61 12.91 20.19
N GLY A 8 -13.23 11.89 20.79
CA GLY A 8 -13.10 11.63 22.22
C GLY A 8 -11.91 10.69 22.46
N ALA A 9 -11.30 10.73 23.66
CA ALA A 9 -10.16 9.88 24.01
C ALA A 9 -10.30 8.42 23.49
N GLY A 10 -9.31 7.98 22.72
CA GLY A 10 -9.33 6.67 22.04
C GLY A 10 -9.97 6.65 20.65
N SER A 11 -10.29 7.81 20.05
CA SER A 11 -10.70 7.90 18.64
C SER A 11 -9.50 7.88 17.70
N SER A 12 -9.65 7.16 16.58
CA SER A 12 -8.76 7.26 15.42
C SER A 12 -9.43 8.06 14.30
N PHE A 13 -8.62 8.82 13.57
CA PHE A 13 -9.00 9.52 12.36
C PHE A 13 -7.97 9.19 11.27
N GLU A 14 -8.45 8.95 10.06
CA GLU A 14 -7.62 8.67 8.88
C GLU A 14 -7.77 9.84 7.92
N ALA A 15 -6.66 10.52 7.64
CA ALA A 15 -6.52 11.46 6.54
C ALA A 15 -5.54 10.85 5.55
N GLY A 16 -5.88 10.84 4.27
CA GLY A 16 -5.02 10.28 3.23
C GLY A 16 -4.81 11.30 2.13
N PHE A 17 -3.57 11.49 1.72
CA PHE A 17 -3.26 12.19 0.48
C PHE A 17 -2.52 11.26 -0.47
N THR A 18 -2.94 11.24 -1.72
CA THR A 18 -2.21 10.55 -2.79
C THR A 18 -1.15 11.50 -3.33
N GLN A 19 0.13 11.19 -3.11
CA GLN A 19 1.19 11.93 -3.76
C GLN A 19 1.53 11.25 -5.10
N LEU A 20 1.43 12.02 -6.19
CA LEU A 20 1.97 11.57 -7.47
C LEU A 20 3.49 11.61 -7.39
N VAL A 21 4.13 10.44 -7.38
CA VAL A 21 5.60 10.36 -7.37
C VAL A 21 6.05 10.09 -8.79
N THR A 22 6.54 11.12 -9.47
CA THR A 22 7.15 10.95 -10.79
C THR A 22 8.53 10.33 -10.63
N GLY A 23 8.62 9.01 -10.78
CA GLY A 23 9.86 8.24 -10.91
C GLY A 23 10.26 8.04 -12.37
N ALA A 24 11.50 7.57 -12.59
CA ALA A 24 12.00 7.22 -13.93
C ALA A 24 11.36 5.91 -14.42
N GLY A 25 10.08 5.96 -14.80
CA GLY A 25 9.31 4.81 -15.28
C GLY A 25 7.86 5.15 -15.64
N GLY A 26 7.33 6.26 -15.12
CA GLY A 26 5.94 6.63 -15.29
C GLY A 26 5.46 7.41 -14.07
N ALA A 27 4.21 7.86 -14.08
CA ALA A 27 3.61 8.50 -12.92
C ALA A 27 3.07 7.41 -11.99
N ALA A 28 3.92 6.88 -11.10
CA ALA A 28 3.49 5.97 -10.05
C ALA A 28 2.75 6.77 -8.96
N ARG A 29 1.67 6.21 -8.43
CA ARG A 29 0.91 6.81 -7.34
C ARG A 29 1.29 6.10 -6.06
N MET A 30 1.64 6.85 -5.03
CA MET A 30 1.79 6.31 -3.68
C MET A 30 0.69 6.86 -2.81
N ASN A 31 0.00 6.00 -2.08
CA ASN A 31 -0.91 6.39 -1.04
C ASN A 31 -0.12 6.59 0.26
N VAL A 32 -0.36 7.72 0.91
CA VAL A 32 0.13 7.97 2.26
C VAL A 32 -1.09 8.12 3.16
N SER A 33 -1.36 7.10 3.96
CA SER A 33 -2.41 7.14 4.98
C SER A 33 -1.81 7.66 6.28
N VAL A 34 -2.47 8.65 6.87
CA VAL A 34 -2.08 9.25 8.15
C VAL A 34 -3.14 8.90 9.19
N THR A 35 -2.77 8.03 10.13
CA THR A 35 -3.63 7.64 11.25
C THR A 35 -3.19 8.33 12.53
N TYR A 36 -4.14 8.80 13.33
CA TYR A 36 -3.88 9.49 14.57
C TYR A 36 -4.48 8.77 15.78
N THR A 37 -3.74 8.64 16.89
CA THR A 37 -4.24 8.09 18.17
C THR A 37 -4.04 9.06 19.33
N GLU A 38 -5.13 9.38 20.04
CA GLU A 38 -5.14 10.22 21.25
C GLU A 38 -4.81 9.45 22.53
N ASP A 39 -3.82 9.91 23.31
CA ASP A 39 -3.84 9.71 24.76
C ASP A 39 -4.87 10.68 25.39
N ALA A 40 -5.40 10.37 26.57
CA ALA A 40 -6.58 10.92 27.25
C ALA A 40 -6.68 12.46 27.44
N SER A 41 -5.75 13.22 26.88
CA SER A 41 -5.64 14.67 26.80
C SER A 41 -5.96 15.15 25.38
N SER A 42 -7.06 15.89 25.21
CA SER A 42 -7.63 16.34 23.92
C SER A 42 -6.57 16.80 22.92
N SER A 43 -6.34 16.00 21.90
CA SER A 43 -5.35 16.24 20.85
C SER A 43 -6.05 16.20 19.48
N ARG A 44 -5.44 16.75 18.42
CA ARG A 44 -6.12 16.85 17.12
C ARG A 44 -5.13 16.89 15.98
N PHE A 45 -5.40 16.18 14.88
CA PHE A 45 -4.69 16.33 13.61
C PHE A 45 -5.57 17.11 12.62
N VAL A 46 -4.99 18.02 11.85
CA VAL A 46 -5.68 18.78 10.78
C VAL A 46 -4.79 18.81 9.55
N GLU A 47 -5.33 18.37 8.43
CA GLU A 47 -4.74 18.55 7.10
C GLU A 47 -5.08 19.95 6.57
N ASP A 48 -4.07 20.72 6.17
CA ASP A 48 -4.22 22.04 5.57
C ASP A 48 -3.70 22.03 4.12
N ASP A 49 -4.62 22.04 3.16
CA ASP A 49 -4.35 22.14 1.70
C ASP A 49 -4.13 23.58 1.21
N GLY A 50 -4.09 24.56 2.13
CA GLY A 50 -3.75 25.94 1.85
C GLY A 50 -2.28 26.24 2.16
N PRO A 51 -1.75 27.42 1.75
CA PRO A 51 -0.56 27.93 2.41
C PRO A 51 -0.88 27.99 3.91
N VAL A 52 -0.12 27.26 4.73
CA VAL A 52 -0.27 27.29 6.18
C VAL A 52 0.01 28.71 6.62
N ASP A 53 -1.05 29.51 6.76
CA ASP A 53 -1.00 30.80 7.41
C ASP A 53 -0.74 30.46 8.87
N GLY A 54 0.53 30.63 9.28
CA GLY A 54 0.98 30.41 10.64
C GLY A 54 0.03 31.09 11.63
N ASN A 55 -0.08 30.47 12.81
CA ASN A 55 -0.75 30.99 14.01
C ASN A 55 -1.09 32.49 13.93
N ALA A 56 -2.38 32.86 13.94
CA ALA A 56 -3.00 34.18 14.19
C ALA A 56 -2.44 35.47 13.51
N ASP A 57 -1.25 35.46 12.92
CA ASP A 57 -0.46 36.63 12.56
C ASP A 57 -0.12 36.67 11.05
N GLY A 58 -0.51 35.65 10.27
CA GLY A 58 -0.49 35.70 8.79
C GLY A 58 0.90 35.82 8.16
N VAL A 59 1.91 35.20 8.79
CA VAL A 59 3.27 35.11 8.25
C VAL A 59 3.43 33.73 7.58
N PRO A 60 3.86 33.66 6.30
CA PRO A 60 4.11 32.38 5.64
C PRO A 60 5.27 31.66 6.31
N ILE A 61 5.04 30.40 6.69
CA ILE A 61 6.08 29.49 7.16
C ILE A 61 7.00 29.19 5.95
N TYR A 62 8.19 29.77 5.95
CA TYR A 62 9.36 29.32 5.18
C TYR A 62 9.23 29.19 3.64
N ALA A 63 8.94 30.28 2.93
CA ALA A 63 9.26 30.34 1.49
C ALA A 63 10.79 30.43 1.25
N GLY A 64 11.42 29.38 0.70
CA GLY A 64 12.73 29.49 0.04
C GLY A 64 13.99 28.99 0.77
N ALA A 65 13.88 28.04 1.71
CA ALA A 65 15.05 27.33 2.24
C ALA A 65 15.51 26.23 1.25
N THR A 66 16.80 26.22 0.89
CA THR A 66 17.44 25.19 0.06
C THR A 66 18.21 24.21 0.95
N ASP A 67 17.49 23.39 1.72
CA ASP A 67 18.09 22.51 2.74
C ASP A 67 18.24 21.05 2.26
N PHE A 68 17.69 20.69 1.10
CA PHE A 68 17.82 19.35 0.54
C PHE A 68 19.17 19.14 -0.16
N PRO A 69 19.76 17.91 -0.11
CA PRO A 69 21.00 17.59 -0.82
C PRO A 69 20.96 17.84 -2.33
N ASP A 70 19.77 17.89 -2.93
CA ASP A 70 19.52 18.16 -4.34
C ASP A 70 19.27 19.65 -4.66
N GLY A 71 19.26 20.53 -3.64
CA GLY A 71 19.12 21.98 -3.78
C GLY A 71 17.69 22.47 -4.04
N ARG A 72 16.67 21.62 -3.85
CA ARG A 72 15.25 22.03 -3.97
C ARG A 72 14.82 22.97 -2.84
N ASN A 73 13.80 23.78 -3.14
CA ASN A 73 13.14 24.67 -2.18
C ASN A 73 12.07 23.90 -1.40
N PHE A 74 11.97 24.20 -0.11
CA PHE A 74 10.90 23.78 0.79
C PHE A 74 9.51 24.18 0.27
N ASP A 75 8.55 23.25 0.31
CA ASP A 75 7.14 23.48 -0.06
C ASP A 75 6.22 23.30 1.17
N THR A 76 5.41 24.31 1.46
CA THR A 76 4.45 24.35 2.57
C THR A 76 2.99 24.23 2.12
N GLY A 77 2.74 23.89 0.85
CA GLY A 77 1.40 23.81 0.28
C GLY A 77 0.50 22.69 0.84
N SER A 78 1.07 21.73 1.59
CA SER A 78 0.34 20.68 2.31
C SER A 78 1.06 20.34 3.61
N ALA A 79 0.44 20.62 4.76
CA ALA A 79 1.01 20.32 6.07
C ALA A 79 -0.02 19.73 7.04
N GLY A 80 0.46 18.87 7.94
CA GLY A 80 -0.31 18.32 9.03
C GLY A 80 -0.01 19.07 10.33
N VAL A 81 -1.04 19.56 11.01
CA VAL A 81 -0.90 20.19 12.34
C VAL A 81 -1.30 19.18 13.41
N LEU A 82 -0.41 18.91 14.37
CA LEU A 82 -0.69 18.03 15.51
C LEU A 82 -0.82 18.85 16.79
N TYR A 83 -2.03 18.96 17.32
CA TYR A 83 -2.33 19.63 18.59
C TYR A 83 -2.28 18.67 19.77
N ARG A 84 -1.83 19.16 20.93
CA ARG A 84 -1.91 18.44 22.21
C ARG A 84 -2.18 19.41 23.35
N THR A 85 -3.04 19.02 24.30
CA THR A 85 -3.09 19.66 25.61
C THR A 85 -2.01 19.09 26.54
N GLY A 86 -1.26 19.97 27.18
CA GLY A 86 -0.18 19.64 28.10
C GLY A 86 -0.60 18.70 29.23
N GLY A 87 0.37 18.00 29.80
CA GLY A 87 0.18 16.99 30.81
C GLY A 87 0.84 15.66 30.43
N PRO A 88 0.76 14.65 31.31
CA PRO A 88 1.40 13.36 31.06
C PRO A 88 0.83 12.70 29.79
N GLY A 89 1.70 12.04 29.02
CA GLY A 89 1.32 11.26 27.84
C GLY A 89 2.00 11.71 26.55
N VAL A 90 1.66 11.02 25.45
CA VAL A 90 2.09 11.35 24.09
C VAL A 90 0.93 11.18 23.11
N SER A 91 0.94 11.99 22.06
CA SER A 91 0.02 11.92 20.92
C SER A 91 0.76 11.24 19.78
N GLU A 92 0.15 10.26 19.13
CA GLU A 92 0.82 9.45 18.11
C GLU A 92 0.21 9.67 16.73
N VAL A 93 1.06 10.02 15.76
CA VAL A 93 0.73 10.06 14.33
C VAL A 93 1.50 8.96 13.63
N THR A 94 0.79 8.12 12.89
CA THR A 94 1.36 7.10 12.02
C THR A 94 1.19 7.52 10.57
N MET A 95 2.27 7.45 9.79
CA MET A 95 2.24 7.56 8.33
C MET A 95 2.55 6.18 7.76
N ASP A 96 1.61 5.61 7.02
CA ASP A 96 1.74 4.34 6.33
C ASP A 96 1.86 4.59 4.82
N PHE A 97 2.80 3.92 4.18
CA PHE A 97 3.01 3.96 2.73
C PHE A 97 2.39 2.72 2.11
N SER A 98 1.58 2.89 1.07
CA SER A 98 1.02 1.77 0.30
C SER A 98 0.86 2.11 -1.18
N ALA A 99 1.24 1.16 -2.03
CA ALA A 99 1.09 1.19 -3.46
C ALA A 99 -0.30 0.72 -3.85
N PRO A 100 -0.92 1.31 -4.88
CA PRO A 100 -2.01 0.65 -5.57
C PRO A 100 -1.50 -0.63 -6.24
N ALA A 101 -2.31 -1.68 -6.22
CA ALA A 101 -2.04 -2.89 -6.98
C ALA A 101 -1.75 -2.60 -8.46
N GLY A 102 -0.80 -3.32 -9.04
CA GLY A 102 -0.37 -3.18 -10.42
C GLY A 102 0.36 -1.87 -10.73
N SER A 103 0.74 -1.08 -9.71
CA SER A 103 1.40 0.20 -9.93
C SER A 103 2.89 0.09 -10.29
N GLY A 104 3.48 -1.10 -10.12
CA GLY A 104 4.88 -1.40 -10.42
C GLY A 104 5.87 -0.78 -9.44
N VAL A 105 5.40 -0.40 -8.24
CA VAL A 105 6.21 0.13 -7.15
C VAL A 105 5.75 -0.47 -5.83
N THR A 106 6.69 -0.68 -4.92
CA THR A 106 6.38 -1.38 -3.67
C THR A 106 5.69 -0.49 -2.63
N ASP A 107 5.09 -1.13 -1.61
CA ASP A 107 4.57 -0.61 -0.33
C ASP A 107 5.66 -0.03 0.58
N GLN A 108 6.88 0.09 0.06
CA GLN A 108 8.00 0.67 0.75
C GLN A 108 8.61 1.80 -0.07
N VAL A 109 9.10 2.80 0.65
CA VAL A 109 9.73 3.98 0.04
C VAL A 109 11.14 4.16 0.58
N ASN A 110 12.02 4.72 -0.25
CA ASN A 110 13.38 5.10 0.15
C ASN A 110 13.48 6.61 0.35
N ASN A 111 14.52 7.02 1.06
CA ASN A 111 14.91 8.42 1.21
C ASN A 111 13.73 9.29 1.65
N VAL A 112 13.04 8.88 2.72
CA VAL A 112 11.95 9.68 3.27
C VAL A 112 12.54 10.85 4.02
N TYR A 113 12.10 12.06 3.69
CA TYR A 113 12.37 13.24 4.48
C TYR A 113 11.06 13.94 4.80
N PHE A 114 11.07 14.62 5.93
CA PHE A 114 10.00 15.50 6.37
C PHE A 114 10.55 16.45 7.42
N ARG A 115 9.83 17.54 7.65
CA ARG A 115 10.19 18.54 8.63
C ARG A 115 9.14 18.62 9.73
N ILE A 116 9.61 18.62 10.98
CA ILE A 116 8.78 18.98 12.13
C ILE A 116 9.22 20.34 12.63
N SER A 117 8.29 21.27 12.72
CA SER A 117 8.51 22.64 13.18
C SER A 117 7.67 22.95 14.42
N ASP A 118 7.95 24.10 15.01
CA ASP A 118 7.33 24.56 16.26
C ASP A 118 7.62 23.66 17.47
N ILE A 119 8.83 23.06 17.52
CA ILE A 119 9.31 22.35 18.70
C ILE A 119 9.88 23.39 19.66
N ASP A 120 9.14 23.75 20.70
CA ASP A 120 9.50 24.86 21.57
C ASP A 120 9.21 24.63 23.07
N THR A 121 9.47 25.66 23.87
CA THR A 121 9.30 25.58 25.32
C THR A 121 9.07 26.97 25.92
N SER A 122 8.30 27.01 27.00
CA SER A 122 8.09 28.20 27.83
C SER A 122 8.79 28.06 29.19
N ASP A 123 9.44 29.14 29.65
CA ASP A 123 10.06 29.25 30.98
C ASP A 123 9.07 29.63 32.10
N SER A 124 7.79 29.75 31.76
CA SER A 124 6.74 29.96 32.75
C SER A 124 6.70 28.79 33.75
N PRO A 125 6.39 29.03 35.05
CA PRO A 125 6.13 27.96 36.02
C PRO A 125 5.00 27.00 35.60
N ASN A 126 4.18 27.41 34.62
CA ASN A 126 3.14 26.61 33.97
C ASN A 126 3.40 26.44 32.46
N GLY A 127 4.66 26.53 32.03
CA GLY A 127 5.05 26.49 30.63
C GLY A 127 4.92 25.11 29.99
N PHE A 128 4.97 25.08 28.67
CA PHE A 128 5.02 23.87 27.85
C PHE A 128 6.47 23.48 27.53
N ARG A 129 6.68 22.23 27.16
CA ARG A 129 7.97 21.73 26.69
C ARG A 129 7.75 20.60 25.71
N ASP A 130 7.97 20.91 24.44
CA ASP A 130 7.76 19.95 23.38
C ASP A 130 8.85 18.89 23.34
N THR A 131 8.39 17.67 23.14
CA THR A 131 9.20 16.48 22.95
C THR A 131 8.64 15.71 21.76
N VAL A 132 9.48 15.45 20.76
CA VAL A 132 9.11 14.72 19.55
C VAL A 132 10.02 13.51 19.41
N THR A 133 9.44 12.32 19.34
CA THR A 133 10.18 11.08 19.06
C THR A 133 9.69 10.48 17.75
N VAL A 134 10.63 10.10 16.89
CA VAL A 134 10.31 9.50 15.58
C VAL A 134 10.82 8.06 15.53
N TYR A 135 9.95 7.15 15.12
CA TYR A 135 10.28 5.78 14.77
C TYR A 135 9.93 5.55 13.31
N ALA A 136 10.65 4.64 12.67
CA ALA A 136 10.38 4.23 11.30
C ALA A 136 10.57 2.72 11.22
N TYR A 137 9.79 2.07 10.37
CA TYR A 137 9.71 0.62 10.30
C TYR A 137 9.81 0.15 8.84
N ASP A 138 10.46 -0.99 8.62
CA ASP A 138 10.34 -1.74 7.37
C ASP A 138 9.03 -2.55 7.35
N ALA A 139 8.72 -3.20 6.22
CA ALA A 139 7.52 -4.02 6.05
C ALA A 139 7.44 -5.19 7.05
N ALA A 140 8.58 -5.66 7.58
CA ALA A 140 8.64 -6.69 8.61
C ALA A 140 8.48 -6.14 10.04
N GLY A 141 8.27 -4.84 10.21
CA GLY A 141 8.11 -4.17 11.50
C GLY A 141 9.41 -3.95 12.27
N ASN A 142 10.58 -4.04 11.63
CA ASN A 142 11.87 -3.76 12.26
C ASN A 142 12.15 -2.26 12.29
N LEU A 143 12.75 -1.79 13.38
CA LEU A 143 13.15 -0.39 13.52
C LEU A 143 14.26 0.00 12.55
N LEU A 144 14.04 1.11 11.84
CA LEU A 144 14.99 1.73 10.93
C LEU A 144 15.76 2.89 11.59
N PRO A 145 16.98 3.19 11.12
CA PRO A 145 17.73 4.34 11.58
C PRO A 145 17.08 5.66 11.12
N VAL A 146 16.86 6.57 12.07
CA VAL A 146 16.34 7.93 11.82
C VAL A 146 17.48 8.95 11.92
N ASN A 147 17.82 9.58 10.79
CA ASN A 147 18.81 10.66 10.77
C ASN A 147 18.12 11.98 11.08
N ILE A 148 18.56 12.64 12.16
CA ILE A 148 17.95 13.87 12.67
C ILE A 148 19.00 14.98 12.62
N SER A 149 18.69 16.04 11.87
CA SER A 149 19.54 17.23 11.73
C SER A 149 19.03 18.36 12.62
N VAL A 150 19.66 18.54 13.78
CA VAL A 150 19.34 19.63 14.71
C VAL A 150 20.33 20.78 14.50
N GLY A 151 19.83 21.90 13.96
CA GLY A 151 20.65 23.08 13.63
C GLY A 151 20.79 24.12 14.75
N SER A 152 20.12 23.91 15.88
CA SER A 152 19.85 24.96 16.89
C SER A 152 20.32 24.57 18.28
N SER A 153 20.86 25.56 19.02
CA SER A 153 21.16 25.39 20.45
C SER A 153 19.92 25.39 21.36
N GLN A 154 18.73 25.62 20.79
CA GLN A 154 17.45 25.58 21.49
C GLN A 154 16.81 24.18 21.52
N LEU A 155 17.42 23.22 20.82
CA LEU A 155 16.94 21.84 20.74
C LEU A 155 18.03 20.89 21.21
N GLU A 156 17.65 19.86 21.95
CA GLU A 156 18.52 18.76 22.32
C GLU A 156 18.02 17.45 21.71
N ARG A 157 18.95 16.61 21.27
CA ARG A 157 18.67 15.29 20.70
C ARG A 157 19.20 14.20 21.61
N THR A 158 18.34 13.25 21.97
CA THR A 158 18.71 11.99 22.63
C THR A 158 18.13 10.82 21.84
N GLY A 159 18.97 10.08 21.14
CA GLY A 159 18.50 9.00 20.24
C GLY A 159 17.64 9.57 19.12
N ASN A 160 16.38 9.12 19.05
CA ASN A 160 15.38 9.60 18.09
C ASN A 160 14.47 10.70 18.65
N THR A 161 14.68 11.10 19.91
CA THR A 161 13.88 12.13 20.57
C THR A 161 14.57 13.48 20.44
N VAL A 162 13.83 14.47 19.97
CA VAL A 162 14.18 15.89 20.04
C VAL A 162 13.34 16.54 21.11
N THR A 163 13.98 17.33 21.97
CA THR A 163 13.31 18.06 23.05
C THR A 163 13.70 19.53 22.99
N ALA A 164 12.74 20.42 23.22
CA ALA A 164 13.05 21.82 23.40
C ALA A 164 13.86 22.05 24.68
N VAL A 165 14.87 22.93 24.60
CA VAL A 165 15.79 23.25 25.69
C VAL A 165 15.38 24.57 26.32
N PRO A 166 15.04 24.60 27.63
CA PRO A 166 14.80 25.84 28.34
C PRO A 166 16.05 26.72 28.31
N GLN A 167 15.91 27.95 27.83
CA GLN A 167 16.97 28.95 27.85
C GLN A 167 16.82 29.80 29.12
N THR A 168 17.89 30.46 29.59
CA THR A 168 17.85 31.28 30.81
C THR A 168 18.08 32.75 30.48
N GLY A 169 17.19 33.65 30.92
CA GLY A 169 17.42 35.11 30.87
C GLY A 169 16.87 35.87 29.66
N ASP A 170 15.89 35.35 28.90
CA ASP A 170 15.14 36.12 27.91
C ASP A 170 13.85 36.67 28.53
N PRO A 171 13.72 37.99 28.73
CA PRO A 171 12.58 38.59 29.42
C PRO A 171 11.27 38.62 28.59
N ASN A 172 11.27 38.17 27.33
CA ASN A 172 10.09 38.20 26.45
C ASN A 172 9.36 36.85 26.31
N GLY A 173 9.76 35.81 27.03
CA GLY A 173 9.21 34.47 26.87
C GLY A 173 9.82 33.77 25.66
N PHE A 174 10.47 32.65 25.90
CA PHE A 174 11.22 31.92 24.89
C PHE A 174 10.35 31.46 23.73
N ASN A 175 10.88 31.63 22.52
CA ASN A 175 10.44 31.05 21.24
C ASN A 175 8.92 31.09 20.94
N THR A 176 8.19 32.10 21.39
CA THR A 176 6.76 32.29 21.01
C THR A 176 6.55 32.61 19.53
N ASN A 177 7.61 32.62 18.71
CA ASN A 177 7.48 32.81 17.28
C ASN A 177 7.65 31.45 16.59
N PRO A 178 6.55 30.80 16.16
CA PRO A 178 6.55 29.48 15.51
C PRO A 178 7.37 29.42 14.21
N ASP A 179 7.89 30.57 13.76
CA ASP A 179 8.49 30.77 12.46
C ASP A 179 10.02 30.89 12.47
N GLN A 180 10.75 30.43 13.50
CA GLN A 180 12.23 30.47 13.51
C GLN A 180 12.84 29.07 13.33
N LEU A 181 13.87 28.96 12.46
CA LEU A 181 14.64 27.75 12.12
C LEU A 181 15.09 26.97 13.36
N ASN A 182 15.11 27.64 14.50
CA ASN A 182 15.61 27.16 15.76
C ASN A 182 14.71 26.13 16.46
N GLY A 183 13.40 26.11 16.17
CA GLY A 183 12.42 25.13 16.68
C GLY A 183 12.05 24.07 15.64
N SER A 184 12.89 23.88 14.62
CA SER A 184 12.55 23.07 13.46
C SER A 184 13.65 22.07 13.12
N VAL A 185 13.24 20.87 12.70
CA VAL A 185 14.11 19.71 12.53
C VAL A 185 13.78 18.99 11.23
N LEU A 186 14.82 18.76 10.43
CA LEU A 186 14.74 17.89 9.26
C LEU A 186 15.05 16.44 9.67
N TYR A 187 14.15 15.55 9.30
CA TYR A 187 14.29 14.10 9.45
C TYR A 187 14.62 13.49 8.09
N HIS A 188 15.49 12.48 8.10
CA HIS A 188 15.79 11.66 6.93
C HIS A 188 15.87 10.19 7.34
N ILE A 189 15.12 9.35 6.65
CA ILE A 189 15.10 7.90 6.83
C ILE A 189 15.49 7.27 5.49
N PRO A 190 16.67 6.62 5.39
CA PRO A 190 17.17 6.07 4.13
C PRO A 190 16.25 5.01 3.50
N GLY A 191 15.55 4.22 4.31
CA GLY A 191 14.66 3.15 3.88
C GLY A 191 15.34 1.80 3.64
N PRO A 192 14.60 0.81 3.13
CA PRO A 192 13.18 0.87 2.75
C PRO A 192 12.24 1.10 3.95
N VAL A 193 11.28 2.04 3.83
CA VAL A 193 10.34 2.45 4.90
C VAL A 193 8.93 2.06 4.50
N ALA A 194 8.24 1.30 5.36
CA ALA A 194 6.81 0.99 5.23
C ALA A 194 5.94 1.91 6.10
N SER A 195 6.42 2.28 7.29
CA SER A 195 5.69 3.21 8.15
C SER A 195 6.59 4.08 9.03
N ILE A 196 6.04 5.21 9.48
CA ILE A 196 6.69 6.16 10.38
C ILE A 196 5.72 6.49 11.51
N VAL A 197 6.21 6.44 12.74
CA VAL A 197 5.45 6.81 13.94
C VAL A 197 6.09 8.03 14.58
N ILE A 198 5.32 9.11 14.72
CA ILE A 198 5.70 10.36 15.37
C ILE A 198 4.95 10.46 16.69
N GLN A 199 5.70 10.49 17.79
CA GLN A 199 5.17 10.70 19.12
C GLN A 199 5.46 12.12 19.60
N TYR A 200 4.40 12.88 19.87
CA TYR A 200 4.47 14.25 20.39
C TYR A 200 4.01 14.31 21.84
N GLY A 201 4.89 14.77 22.72
CA GLY A 201 4.59 15.06 24.12
C GLY A 201 4.78 16.54 24.44
N ASP A 202 3.85 17.08 25.24
CA ASP A 202 3.98 18.39 25.90
C ASP A 202 4.00 18.16 27.42
N ALA A 203 5.19 18.29 28.02
CA ALA A 203 5.37 18.10 29.46
C ALA A 203 4.83 19.27 30.32
N GLY A 204 4.08 20.20 29.74
CA GLY A 204 3.50 21.36 30.41
C GLY A 204 2.32 21.07 31.34
N VAL A 205 1.68 22.15 31.80
CA VAL A 205 0.53 22.08 32.72
C VAL A 205 -0.72 21.67 31.96
N VAL A 206 -1.52 20.80 32.59
CA VAL A 206 -2.84 20.40 32.07
C VAL A 206 -3.68 21.62 31.70
N GLY A 207 -3.91 21.79 30.39
CA GLY A 207 -4.67 22.90 29.81
C GLY A 207 -3.88 23.87 28.93
N SER A 208 -2.54 23.79 28.84
CA SER A 208 -1.78 24.48 27.77
C SER A 208 -1.95 23.70 26.47
N THR A 209 -2.63 24.25 25.46
CA THR A 209 -2.67 23.60 24.15
C THR A 209 -1.48 24.09 23.33
N GLN A 210 -0.68 23.16 22.80
CA GLN A 210 0.44 23.42 21.89
C GLN A 210 0.26 22.60 20.61
N ALA A 211 1.05 22.92 19.60
CA ALA A 211 1.03 22.23 18.33
C ALA A 211 2.42 22.08 17.74
N ILE A 212 2.63 21.01 16.97
CA ILE A 212 3.76 20.90 16.06
C ILE A 212 3.25 20.83 14.62
N LEU A 213 4.08 21.23 13.68
CA LEU A 213 3.76 21.18 12.25
C LEU A 213 4.61 20.12 11.54
N LEU A 214 3.95 19.15 10.91
CA LEU A 214 4.55 18.19 9.98
C LEU A 214 4.39 18.72 8.55
N SER A 215 5.49 18.79 7.81
CA SER A 215 5.51 19.38 6.46
C SER A 215 6.54 18.73 5.57
N ASP A 216 6.36 18.92 4.25
CA ASP A 216 7.30 18.52 3.19
C ASP A 216 7.70 17.04 3.27
N VAL A 217 6.69 16.18 3.43
CA VAL A 217 6.86 14.73 3.34
C VAL A 217 7.21 14.40 1.89
N HIS A 218 8.42 13.90 1.68
CA HIS A 218 8.88 13.49 0.37
C HIS A 218 9.70 12.22 0.46
N PHE A 219 9.64 11.43 -0.60
CA PHE A 219 10.28 10.12 -0.65
C PHE A 219 10.53 9.72 -2.10
N THR A 220 11.22 8.61 -2.28
CA THR A 220 11.45 7.96 -3.58
C THR A 220 10.79 6.59 -3.56
N THR A 221 9.92 6.32 -4.53
CA THR A 221 9.32 4.98 -4.69
C THR A 221 10.38 3.94 -5.04
N ILE A 222 10.10 2.70 -4.69
CA ILE A 222 10.93 1.53 -5.01
C ILE A 222 10.21 0.76 -6.12
N PRO A 223 10.82 0.54 -7.30
CA PRO A 223 10.19 -0.30 -8.33
C PRO A 223 10.06 -1.75 -7.87
N GLU A 224 8.96 -2.40 -8.24
CA GLU A 224 8.81 -3.84 -8.10
C GLU A 224 9.78 -4.59 -9.01
N THR A 225 10.12 -5.81 -8.60
CA THR A 225 10.90 -6.79 -9.34
C THR A 225 10.34 -8.16 -8.98
N ALA A 226 10.63 -9.22 -9.74
CA ALA A 226 10.21 -10.58 -9.39
C ALA A 226 10.65 -11.08 -7.99
N ALA A 227 11.55 -10.35 -7.29
CA ALA A 227 11.96 -10.67 -5.91
C ALA A 227 11.42 -9.69 -4.85
N THR A 228 10.72 -8.65 -5.28
CA THR A 228 10.20 -7.55 -4.46
C THR A 228 8.81 -7.13 -4.96
N GLY A 229 8.10 -8.02 -5.63
CA GLY A 229 6.68 -7.84 -5.91
C GLY A 229 5.93 -7.89 -4.59
N ASP A 230 4.89 -7.08 -4.48
CA ASP A 230 4.06 -7.08 -3.28
C ASP A 230 2.86 -7.96 -3.52
N ASP A 231 2.52 -8.75 -2.51
CA ASP A 231 1.37 -9.66 -2.57
C ASP A 231 0.09 -8.84 -2.34
N ASP A 232 -0.68 -8.60 -3.39
CA ASP A 232 -1.89 -7.80 -3.35
C ASP A 232 -3.15 -8.65 -3.09
N THR A 233 -4.15 -8.04 -2.45
CA THR A 233 -5.51 -8.59 -2.42
C THR A 233 -6.48 -7.57 -3.00
N VAL A 234 -7.10 -7.90 -4.13
CA VAL A 234 -7.97 -6.99 -4.87
C VAL A 234 -9.36 -7.60 -5.05
N THR A 235 -10.40 -6.78 -4.87
CA THR A 235 -11.80 -7.18 -5.02
C THR A 235 -12.53 -6.19 -5.93
N GLY A 236 -13.15 -6.68 -7.02
CA GLY A 236 -13.94 -5.91 -7.97
C GLY A 236 -15.30 -5.52 -7.39
N GLY A 237 -16.05 -6.52 -6.91
CA GLY A 237 -17.26 -6.33 -6.13
C GLY A 237 -18.52 -6.41 -6.99
N LEU A 238 -19.11 -5.28 -7.35
CA LEU A 238 -20.33 -5.26 -8.17
C LEU A 238 -20.07 -4.55 -9.49
N GLY A 239 -20.43 -5.17 -10.60
CA GLY A 239 -20.35 -4.58 -11.94
C GLY A 239 -19.23 -5.22 -12.75
N GLU A 240 -18.98 -4.69 -13.95
CA GLU A 240 -17.88 -5.18 -14.79
C GLU A 240 -16.57 -4.50 -14.35
N ASP A 241 -15.64 -5.27 -13.80
CA ASP A 241 -14.36 -4.82 -13.30
C ASP A 241 -13.18 -5.24 -14.20
N SER A 242 -12.10 -4.45 -14.15
CA SER A 242 -10.86 -4.75 -14.84
C SER A 242 -9.72 -4.59 -13.84
N ILE A 243 -9.15 -5.72 -13.45
CA ILE A 243 -8.18 -5.85 -12.37
C ILE A 243 -6.86 -6.37 -12.94
N GLN A 244 -5.77 -5.70 -12.56
CA GLN A 244 -4.40 -6.09 -12.86
C GLN A 244 -3.59 -5.89 -11.57
N SER A 245 -3.00 -6.96 -11.04
CA SER A 245 -2.33 -6.95 -9.73
C SER A 245 -0.81 -6.77 -9.82
N GLY A 246 -0.16 -7.23 -10.89
CA GLY A 246 1.20 -6.83 -11.21
C GLY A 246 2.25 -7.89 -10.86
N ILE A 247 3.22 -7.56 -10.01
CA ILE A 247 4.23 -8.55 -9.61
C ILE A 247 4.00 -8.87 -8.14
N GLY A 248 3.90 -10.15 -7.79
CA GLY A 248 3.60 -10.58 -6.43
C GLY A 248 2.87 -11.92 -6.42
N GLU A 249 2.65 -12.54 -5.27
CA GLU A 249 1.67 -13.62 -5.16
C GLU A 249 0.31 -12.99 -4.82
N ASP A 250 -0.51 -12.76 -5.84
CA ASP A 250 -1.71 -11.94 -5.74
C ASP A 250 -2.99 -12.75 -5.56
N LEU A 251 -3.99 -12.13 -4.91
CA LEU A 251 -5.31 -12.69 -4.68
C LEU A 251 -6.40 -11.78 -5.24
N LEU A 252 -7.05 -12.21 -6.32
CA LEU A 252 -8.03 -11.42 -7.06
C LEU A 252 -9.42 -12.03 -6.96
N TYR A 253 -10.41 -11.17 -6.71
CA TYR A 253 -11.84 -11.51 -6.73
C TYR A 253 -12.58 -10.59 -7.70
N GLY A 254 -13.23 -11.15 -8.72
CA GLY A 254 -14.18 -10.43 -9.59
C GLY A 254 -15.49 -10.13 -8.87
N ASP A 255 -16.07 -11.18 -8.26
CA ASP A 255 -17.37 -11.19 -7.57
C ASP A 255 -18.58 -11.19 -8.53
N GLU A 256 -19.45 -10.16 -8.53
CA GLU A 256 -20.63 -10.11 -9.40
C GLU A 256 -20.35 -9.23 -10.62
N GLY A 257 -20.38 -9.81 -11.82
CA GLY A 257 -20.33 -9.07 -13.07
C GLY A 257 -19.44 -9.76 -14.09
N ARG A 258 -19.19 -9.09 -15.22
CA ARG A 258 -18.33 -9.66 -16.27
C ARG A 258 -16.95 -9.06 -16.16
N ASP A 259 -16.07 -9.77 -15.50
CA ASP A 259 -14.81 -9.25 -15.04
C ASP A 259 -13.65 -9.65 -15.96
N THR A 260 -12.58 -8.87 -15.89
CA THR A 260 -11.29 -9.21 -16.48
C THR A 260 -10.23 -9.12 -15.41
N LEU A 261 -9.64 -10.26 -15.06
CA LEU A 261 -8.66 -10.44 -14.00
C LEU A 261 -7.31 -10.85 -14.61
N SER A 262 -6.23 -10.23 -14.15
CA SER A 262 -4.86 -10.54 -14.60
C SER A 262 -3.91 -10.55 -13.41
N GLY A 263 -3.33 -11.72 -13.11
CA GLY A 263 -2.31 -11.91 -12.07
C GLY A 263 -0.96 -11.31 -12.46
N GLU A 264 -0.59 -11.48 -13.74
CA GLU A 264 0.67 -11.02 -14.34
C GLU A 264 1.89 -11.86 -13.95
N ALA A 265 2.64 -11.53 -12.89
CA ALA A 265 3.86 -12.29 -12.56
C ALA A 265 3.92 -12.70 -11.09
N GLY A 266 3.90 -14.01 -10.85
CA GLY A 266 3.95 -14.60 -9.53
C GLY A 266 2.99 -15.79 -9.43
N ASN A 267 2.85 -16.38 -8.24
CA ASN A 267 1.92 -17.51 -8.09
C ASN A 267 0.57 -16.95 -7.62
N ASP A 268 -0.31 -16.65 -8.56
CA ASP A 268 -1.53 -15.90 -8.31
C ASP A 268 -2.73 -16.80 -8.05
N THR A 269 -3.74 -16.27 -7.37
CA THR A 269 -5.04 -16.91 -7.20
C THR A 269 -6.16 -15.98 -7.66
N LEU A 270 -6.90 -16.39 -8.68
CA LEU A 270 -7.96 -15.61 -9.31
C LEU A 270 -9.33 -16.31 -9.15
N TYR A 271 -10.33 -15.55 -8.73
CA TYR A 271 -11.74 -15.98 -8.68
C TYR A 271 -12.58 -15.06 -9.57
N GLY A 272 -13.16 -15.59 -10.65
CA GLY A 272 -14.08 -14.86 -11.53
C GLY A 272 -15.34 -14.47 -10.77
N GLY A 273 -16.16 -15.47 -10.44
CA GLY A 273 -17.33 -15.28 -9.60
C GLY A 273 -18.61 -15.67 -10.33
N THR A 274 -19.45 -14.69 -10.68
CA THR A 274 -20.70 -14.95 -11.40
C THR A 274 -20.79 -14.09 -12.65
N GLU A 275 -21.47 -14.62 -13.68
CA GLU A 275 -21.48 -14.10 -15.04
C GLU A 275 -20.20 -14.48 -15.80
N ASN A 276 -20.03 -13.96 -17.01
CA ASN A 276 -18.98 -14.43 -17.90
C ASN A 276 -17.68 -13.65 -17.70
N ASP A 277 -16.67 -14.32 -17.16
CA ASP A 277 -15.39 -13.74 -16.77
C ASP A 277 -14.24 -14.11 -17.69
N LEU A 278 -13.17 -13.32 -17.58
CA LEU A 278 -11.91 -13.52 -18.30
C LEU A 278 -10.73 -13.46 -17.33
N LEU A 279 -10.06 -14.58 -17.14
CA LEU A 279 -8.97 -14.74 -16.18
C LEU A 279 -7.66 -15.08 -16.90
N TYR A 280 -6.60 -14.34 -16.55
CA TYR A 280 -5.23 -14.57 -16.99
C TYR A 280 -4.35 -14.77 -15.77
N GLY A 281 -3.73 -15.94 -15.63
CA GLY A 281 -2.75 -16.22 -14.58
C GLY A 281 -1.49 -15.38 -14.83
N GLY A 282 -0.75 -15.74 -15.87
CA GLY A 282 0.36 -14.94 -16.37
C GLY A 282 1.65 -15.76 -16.40
N THR A 283 2.65 -15.37 -15.63
CA THR A 283 3.86 -16.17 -15.47
C THR A 283 3.92 -16.78 -14.09
N GLU A 284 4.64 -17.90 -13.99
CA GLU A 284 4.70 -18.71 -12.77
C GLU A 284 3.41 -19.52 -12.54
N ASN A 285 3.22 -20.12 -11.37
CA ASN A 285 2.23 -21.20 -11.22
C ASN A 285 0.95 -20.67 -10.58
N ASP A 286 -0.12 -20.61 -11.36
CA ASP A 286 -1.35 -19.93 -10.98
C ASP A 286 -2.51 -20.87 -10.64
N LEU A 287 -3.48 -20.32 -9.91
CA LEU A 287 -4.72 -20.99 -9.53
C LEU A 287 -5.94 -20.16 -9.93
N LEU A 288 -6.69 -20.63 -10.94
CA LEU A 288 -7.83 -19.90 -11.51
C LEU A 288 -9.14 -20.66 -11.27
N TYR A 289 -10.16 -19.94 -10.82
CA TYR A 289 -11.55 -20.40 -10.68
C TYR A 289 -12.47 -19.51 -11.51
N GLY A 290 -13.14 -20.08 -12.53
CA GLY A 290 -14.12 -19.37 -13.36
C GLY A 290 -15.34 -18.99 -12.53
N GLY A 291 -15.98 -19.99 -11.95
CA GLY A 291 -17.12 -19.81 -11.06
C GLY A 291 -18.41 -20.24 -11.73
N ALA A 292 -19.31 -19.30 -12.01
CA ALA A 292 -20.60 -19.61 -12.61
C ALA A 292 -20.81 -18.83 -13.92
N ASP A 293 -21.41 -19.51 -14.89
CA ASP A 293 -21.72 -19.05 -16.25
C ASP A 293 -20.61 -19.40 -17.26
N GLN A 294 -20.26 -18.56 -18.24
CA GLN A 294 -19.36 -18.99 -19.31
C GLN A 294 -18.07 -18.19 -19.27
N ASP A 295 -17.04 -18.83 -18.73
CA ASP A 295 -15.78 -18.20 -18.41
C ASP A 295 -14.70 -18.55 -19.42
N THR A 296 -13.65 -17.72 -19.44
CA THR A 296 -12.44 -17.98 -20.22
C THR A 296 -11.23 -17.82 -19.32
N LEU A 297 -10.50 -18.92 -19.11
CA LEU A 297 -9.34 -19.01 -18.23
C LEU A 297 -8.10 -19.32 -19.06
N SER A 298 -7.01 -18.58 -18.84
CA SER A 298 -5.68 -18.83 -19.40
C SER A 298 -4.66 -18.92 -18.26
N GLY A 299 -4.00 -20.07 -18.09
CA GLY A 299 -2.86 -20.20 -17.17
C GLY A 299 -1.64 -19.43 -17.67
N ASP A 300 -1.44 -19.44 -18.98
CA ASP A 300 -0.34 -18.81 -19.71
C ASP A 300 0.99 -19.56 -19.55
N ALA A 301 1.90 -19.16 -18.65
CA ALA A 301 3.23 -19.78 -18.56
C ALA A 301 3.57 -20.22 -17.14
N GLY A 302 3.54 -21.52 -16.89
CA GLY A 302 3.81 -22.11 -15.59
C GLY A 302 3.14 -23.46 -15.46
N ASP A 303 3.26 -24.09 -14.29
CA ASP A 303 2.49 -25.29 -13.99
C ASP A 303 1.18 -24.86 -13.30
N ASP A 304 0.12 -24.65 -14.09
CA ASP A 304 -1.10 -23.98 -13.64
C ASP A 304 -2.21 -24.93 -13.22
N THR A 305 -3.17 -24.45 -12.43
CA THR A 305 -4.40 -25.17 -12.10
C THR A 305 -5.64 -24.33 -12.41
N LEU A 306 -6.45 -24.81 -13.35
CA LEU A 306 -7.65 -24.12 -13.82
C LEU A 306 -8.91 -24.93 -13.52
N PHE A 307 -9.92 -24.26 -12.96
CA PHE A 307 -11.27 -24.79 -12.73
C PHE A 307 -12.30 -23.95 -13.49
N GLY A 308 -12.99 -24.52 -14.48
CA GLY A 308 -14.12 -23.87 -15.15
C GLY A 308 -15.35 -23.75 -14.23
N ASP A 309 -15.54 -24.75 -13.37
CA ASP A 309 -16.64 -24.85 -12.41
C ASP A 309 -18.02 -25.03 -13.08
N LEU A 310 -18.93 -24.06 -13.02
CA LEU A 310 -20.30 -24.21 -13.54
C LEU A 310 -20.50 -23.45 -14.84
N GLY A 311 -20.77 -24.15 -15.92
CA GLY A 311 -21.25 -23.59 -17.18
C GLY A 311 -20.42 -24.07 -18.36
N ASN A 312 -20.38 -23.30 -19.46
CA ASN A 312 -19.68 -23.77 -20.66
C ASN A 312 -18.39 -22.96 -20.81
N ASP A 313 -17.30 -23.53 -20.35
CA ASP A 313 -16.08 -22.78 -20.13
C ASP A 313 -15.04 -23.04 -21.20
N GLN A 314 -14.11 -22.09 -21.34
CA GLN A 314 -12.94 -22.21 -22.19
C GLN A 314 -11.69 -22.15 -21.31
N LEU A 315 -10.95 -23.26 -21.26
CA LEU A 315 -9.73 -23.37 -20.47
C LEU A 315 -8.53 -23.52 -21.40
N TYR A 316 -7.50 -22.72 -21.17
CA TYR A 316 -6.20 -22.77 -21.84
C TYR A 316 -5.12 -22.95 -20.76
N GLY A 317 -4.45 -24.10 -20.73
CA GLY A 317 -3.34 -24.35 -19.80
C GLY A 317 -2.17 -23.45 -20.14
N GLY A 318 -1.58 -23.67 -21.32
CA GLY A 318 -0.53 -22.83 -21.86
C GLY A 318 0.79 -23.57 -21.95
N ASP A 319 1.86 -22.98 -21.43
CA ASP A 319 3.19 -23.58 -21.37
C ASP A 319 3.46 -24.14 -19.96
N GLY A 320 3.55 -25.46 -19.78
CA GLY A 320 3.98 -26.06 -18.51
C GLY A 320 3.29 -27.39 -18.22
N LEU A 321 3.26 -27.82 -16.95
CA LEU A 321 2.55 -29.02 -16.53
C LEU A 321 1.23 -28.66 -15.88
N ASP A 322 0.21 -28.52 -16.71
CA ASP A 322 -1.06 -27.93 -16.28
C ASP A 322 -2.04 -28.98 -15.74
N THR A 323 -2.91 -28.53 -14.84
CA THR A 323 -4.07 -29.30 -14.38
C THR A 323 -5.36 -28.55 -14.67
N LEU A 324 -6.20 -29.13 -15.54
CA LEU A 324 -7.41 -28.48 -16.05
C LEU A 324 -8.65 -29.29 -15.68
N TYR A 325 -9.64 -28.62 -15.09
CA TYR A 325 -10.95 -29.18 -14.76
C TYR A 325 -12.04 -28.38 -15.47
N GLY A 326 -12.72 -28.98 -16.46
CA GLY A 326 -13.84 -28.35 -17.17
C GLY A 326 -14.98 -28.02 -16.22
N GLY A 327 -15.55 -29.05 -15.59
CA GLY A 327 -16.58 -28.88 -14.57
C GLY A 327 -17.94 -29.34 -15.07
N ASP A 328 -19.00 -28.58 -14.78
CA ASP A 328 -20.36 -28.88 -15.23
C ASP A 328 -20.70 -28.05 -16.48
N GLY A 329 -20.83 -28.66 -17.66
CA GLY A 329 -21.45 -28.02 -18.81
C GLY A 329 -20.97 -28.55 -20.15
N LEU A 330 -20.53 -27.68 -21.06
CA LEU A 330 -20.03 -28.07 -22.38
C LEU A 330 -18.71 -27.36 -22.60
N ASP A 331 -17.65 -27.97 -22.11
CA ASP A 331 -16.38 -27.27 -21.95
C ASP A 331 -15.49 -27.45 -23.17
N THR A 332 -14.66 -26.44 -23.41
CA THR A 332 -13.59 -26.49 -24.39
C THR A 332 -12.26 -26.34 -23.67
N ILE A 333 -11.46 -27.40 -23.68
CA ILE A 333 -10.21 -27.48 -22.91
C ILE A 333 -9.04 -27.63 -23.86
N TYR A 334 -8.05 -26.75 -23.72
CA TYR A 334 -6.78 -26.78 -24.41
C TYR A 334 -5.66 -26.94 -23.38
N GLY A 335 -4.96 -28.09 -23.38
CA GLY A 335 -3.82 -28.34 -22.49
C GLY A 335 -2.66 -27.41 -22.83
N GLY A 336 -2.04 -27.63 -23.98
CA GLY A 336 -1.06 -26.70 -24.54
C GLY A 336 0.28 -27.37 -24.79
N LEU A 337 1.37 -26.78 -24.30
CA LEU A 337 2.70 -27.36 -24.31
C LEU A 337 3.01 -27.95 -22.94
N GLY A 338 3.38 -29.23 -22.90
CA GLY A 338 3.81 -29.90 -21.69
C GLY A 338 2.90 -31.07 -21.37
N SER A 339 3.16 -31.75 -20.25
CA SER A 339 2.51 -33.01 -19.90
C SER A 339 1.35 -32.76 -18.96
N ASP A 340 0.15 -32.66 -19.53
CA ASP A 340 -0.99 -32.08 -18.82
C ASP A 340 -1.90 -33.15 -18.20
N LEU A 341 -2.64 -32.73 -17.17
CA LEU A 341 -3.71 -33.50 -16.54
C LEU A 341 -5.05 -32.83 -16.80
N VAL A 342 -5.91 -33.49 -17.58
CA VAL A 342 -7.20 -32.92 -18.00
C VAL A 342 -8.38 -33.76 -17.51
N TYR A 343 -9.37 -33.09 -16.93
CA TYR A 343 -10.68 -33.64 -16.58
C TYR A 343 -11.77 -32.86 -17.33
N GLY A 344 -12.56 -33.55 -18.15
CA GLY A 344 -13.70 -32.97 -18.88
C GLY A 344 -14.81 -32.56 -17.92
N GLY A 345 -15.27 -33.50 -17.08
CA GLY A 345 -16.29 -33.26 -16.07
C GLY A 345 -17.65 -33.82 -16.47
N LEU A 346 -18.72 -33.11 -16.13
CA LEU A 346 -20.06 -33.43 -16.61
C LEU A 346 -20.31 -32.65 -17.89
N GLY A 347 -20.58 -33.31 -19.01
CA GLY A 347 -20.79 -32.54 -20.20
C GLY A 347 -20.85 -33.28 -21.50
N SER A 348 -20.28 -32.72 -22.54
CA SER A 348 -20.00 -33.37 -23.83
C SER A 348 -18.92 -32.51 -24.43
N ASP A 349 -17.72 -32.75 -23.96
CA ASP A 349 -16.68 -31.72 -23.95
C ASP A 349 -15.79 -31.83 -25.18
N SER A 350 -15.11 -30.75 -25.50
CA SER A 350 -14.11 -30.70 -26.55
C SER A 350 -12.74 -30.52 -25.93
N ILE A 351 -11.96 -31.59 -25.93
CA ILE A 351 -10.63 -31.61 -25.29
C ILE A 351 -9.56 -31.72 -26.37
N ASP A 352 -8.63 -30.77 -26.39
CA ASP A 352 -7.37 -30.83 -27.13
C ASP A 352 -6.22 -30.73 -26.12
N ALA A 353 -5.61 -31.86 -25.78
CA ALA A 353 -4.55 -31.86 -24.78
C ALA A 353 -3.23 -31.24 -25.28
N GLY A 354 -3.09 -31.01 -26.60
CA GLY A 354 -1.90 -30.37 -27.14
C GLY A 354 -0.71 -31.32 -27.30
N ALA A 355 0.47 -30.88 -26.88
CA ALA A 355 1.73 -31.56 -27.11
C ALA A 355 2.39 -31.93 -25.79
N GLY A 356 2.63 -33.22 -25.56
CA GLY A 356 3.15 -33.70 -24.30
C GLY A 356 2.90 -35.17 -24.11
N SER A 357 3.05 -35.68 -22.90
CA SER A 357 2.51 -37.00 -22.57
C SER A 357 1.42 -36.79 -21.55
N ASP A 358 0.18 -36.80 -22.03
CA ASP A 358 -0.96 -36.26 -21.29
C ASP A 358 -1.77 -37.36 -20.61
N LEU A 359 -2.45 -36.98 -19.53
CA LEU A 359 -3.39 -37.83 -18.82
C LEU A 359 -4.77 -37.20 -18.85
N ILE A 360 -5.68 -37.81 -19.61
CA ILE A 360 -6.99 -37.23 -19.92
C ILE A 360 -8.10 -38.13 -19.38
N TYR A 361 -9.05 -37.53 -18.67
CA TYR A 361 -10.29 -38.13 -18.24
C TYR A 361 -11.46 -37.36 -18.87
N GLY A 362 -12.18 -37.98 -19.81
CA GLY A 362 -13.39 -37.36 -20.40
C GLY A 362 -14.54 -37.27 -19.39
N GLU A 363 -14.62 -38.25 -18.49
CA GLU A 363 -15.67 -38.35 -17.46
C GLU A 363 -17.09 -38.54 -18.06
N ASP A 364 -18.09 -37.76 -17.68
CA ASP A 364 -19.48 -38.06 -18.07
C ASP A 364 -19.87 -37.29 -19.33
N GLY A 365 -20.24 -38.00 -20.39
CA GLY A 365 -20.83 -37.43 -21.59
C GLY A 365 -20.17 -37.81 -22.91
N ASN A 366 -20.67 -37.26 -24.00
CA ASN A 366 -20.22 -37.61 -25.35
C ASN A 366 -19.04 -36.73 -25.77
N ASP A 367 -17.87 -37.02 -25.26
CA ASP A 367 -16.70 -36.15 -25.43
C ASP A 367 -16.01 -36.35 -26.78
N ASN A 368 -15.41 -35.26 -27.27
CA ASN A 368 -14.52 -35.25 -28.42
C ASN A 368 -13.10 -34.94 -27.97
N ILE A 369 -12.27 -35.98 -27.88
CA ILE A 369 -10.90 -35.87 -27.35
C ILE A 369 -9.88 -35.98 -28.48
N TYR A 370 -9.07 -34.95 -28.64
CA TYR A 370 -7.85 -34.93 -29.42
C TYR A 370 -6.64 -34.89 -28.47
N PHE A 371 -5.73 -35.83 -28.65
CA PHE A 371 -4.60 -36.08 -27.74
C PHE A 371 -3.26 -36.08 -28.48
N GLY A 372 -3.19 -35.48 -29.68
CA GLY A 372 -1.91 -35.36 -30.39
C GLY A 372 -1.28 -36.68 -30.86
N ALA A 373 0.04 -36.68 -31.02
CA ALA A 373 0.82 -37.78 -31.59
C ALA A 373 1.80 -38.43 -30.60
N ASP A 374 1.84 -37.92 -29.37
CA ASP A 374 2.80 -38.28 -28.35
C ASP A 374 2.27 -39.44 -27.48
N ASN A 375 2.74 -39.59 -26.23
CA ASN A 375 2.46 -40.79 -25.41
C ASN A 375 1.36 -40.52 -24.37
N ASP A 376 0.12 -40.51 -24.83
CA ASP A 376 -1.01 -40.09 -24.02
C ASP A 376 -1.77 -41.25 -23.40
N THR A 377 -2.38 -41.00 -22.25
CA THR A 377 -3.28 -41.92 -21.56
C THR A 377 -4.66 -41.30 -21.49
N VAL A 378 -5.64 -41.92 -22.15
CA VAL A 378 -7.01 -41.41 -22.25
C VAL A 378 -8.01 -42.36 -21.61
N PHE A 379 -8.82 -41.83 -20.71
CA PHE A 379 -9.99 -42.47 -20.11
C PHE A 379 -11.25 -41.71 -20.52
N GLY A 380 -11.89 -42.13 -21.61
CA GLY A 380 -13.09 -41.43 -22.13
C GLY A 380 -14.38 -41.57 -21.31
N GLY A 381 -14.33 -42.13 -20.09
CA GLY A 381 -15.46 -42.12 -19.17
C GLY A 381 -16.77 -42.76 -19.68
N ALA A 382 -17.91 -42.20 -19.28
CA ALA A 382 -19.25 -42.70 -19.54
C ALA A 382 -20.00 -41.83 -20.56
N GLY A 383 -20.14 -42.34 -21.77
CA GLY A 383 -20.77 -41.71 -22.93
C GLY A 383 -20.29 -42.41 -24.19
#